data_AF-A0A915LM64-F1
#
_entry.id   AF-A0A915LM64-F1
#
_cell.length_a   1.000
_cell.length_b   1.000
_cell.length_c   1.000
_cell.angle_alpha   90.00
_cell.angle_beta   90.00
_cell.angle_gamma   90.00
#
_symmetry.space_group_name_H-M   'P 1'
#
loop_
_entity.id
_entity.type
_entity.pdbx_description
1 polymer ?
#
loop_
_entity_poly.entity_id
_entity_poly.type
_entity_poly.pdbx_seq_one_letter_code
_entity_poly.pdbx_strand_id
1 'polypeptide(L)'
;MKRAFEFSLLGRPERRAIKQGLAAIESLQQQLNFAETELNMSNCENGRLQRELEQKDLEMKKQKDEVHNERQQRKRELKAELELLRKERVEESAAYNRQVGELSKTLNEKVHIIGDLNDKVAQLGAELDICRCQLITSQKEDVSLKAQNAEMTKEVKRLVEELERVKADLVKVMEEKQKSLNEANQRILYIEKSKAEELKKLLDEKETNKQQCNQLRILNRELEAQFNTQMDLIGALKRKLLAQHCEPGKPAWATATATRSCGSQSTEDEQYHSEGSEEGLG
;
A
#
# COMPACT_ATOMS: atom_id res chain seq x y z
N MET A 1 152.49 -71.30 122.49
CA MET A 1 152.76 -71.65 121.07
C MET A 1 151.72 -70.98 120.20
N LYS A 2 152.17 -70.44 119.07
CA LYS A 2 151.44 -69.68 118.05
C LYS A 2 150.22 -70.42 117.49
N ARG A 3 149.12 -69.70 117.29
CA ARG A 3 148.36 -69.63 116.02
C ARG A 3 147.23 -68.61 116.14
N ALA A 4 147.47 -67.43 115.56
CA ALA A 4 146.43 -66.51 115.15
C ALA A 4 145.69 -67.14 113.96
N PHE A 5 144.36 -67.29 114.04
CA PHE A 5 143.51 -67.66 112.92
C PHE A 5 142.66 -66.45 112.55
N GLU A 6 143.03 -65.82 111.44
CA GLU A 6 142.28 -64.74 110.80
C GLU A 6 141.04 -65.31 110.12
N PHE A 7 139.84 -64.99 110.63
CA PHE A 7 138.59 -65.16 109.89
C PHE A 7 138.32 -63.89 109.05
N SER A 8 138.91 -63.83 107.86
CA SER A 8 138.55 -62.84 106.83
C SER A 8 137.45 -63.41 105.94
N LEU A 9 136.18 -63.22 106.31
CA LEU A 9 135.00 -63.79 105.63
C LEU A 9 134.65 -63.20 104.25
N LEU A 10 135.63 -62.82 103.42
CA LEU A 10 135.55 -62.55 101.97
C LEU A 10 136.81 -61.76 101.56
N GLY A 11 137.48 -62.17 100.49
CA GLY A 11 138.63 -61.44 99.93
C GLY A 11 138.25 -60.08 99.32
N ARG A 12 139.25 -59.20 99.16
CA ARG A 12 139.08 -57.88 98.50
C ARG A 12 138.50 -57.94 97.06
N PRO A 13 138.80 -58.93 96.21
CA PRO A 13 138.23 -59.00 94.87
C PRO A 13 136.76 -59.42 94.88
N GLU A 14 136.35 -60.37 95.71
CA GLU A 14 134.94 -60.80 95.78
C GLU A 14 134.03 -59.68 96.30
N ARG A 15 134.47 -58.89 97.30
CA ARG A 15 133.71 -57.71 97.76
C ARG A 15 133.57 -56.63 96.69
N ARG A 16 134.55 -56.48 95.78
CA ARG A 16 134.47 -55.55 94.65
C ARG A 16 133.47 -56.02 93.61
N ALA A 17 133.48 -57.31 93.27
CA ALA A 17 132.52 -57.91 92.36
C ALA A 17 131.08 -57.82 92.89
N ILE A 18 130.87 -58.08 94.19
CA ILE A 18 129.55 -57.93 94.84
C ILE A 18 129.08 -56.47 94.78
N LYS A 19 129.94 -55.49 95.08
CA LYS A 19 129.57 -54.06 94.97
C LYS A 19 129.22 -53.65 93.54
N GLN A 20 129.96 -54.14 92.55
CA GLN A 20 129.67 -53.88 91.13
C GLN A 20 128.35 -54.54 90.69
N GLY A 21 128.08 -55.77 91.16
CA GLY A 21 126.81 -56.47 90.92
C GLY A 21 125.62 -55.75 91.54
N LEU A 22 125.74 -55.28 92.78
CA LEU A 22 124.71 -54.48 93.45
C LEU A 22 124.44 -53.16 92.71
N ALA A 23 125.48 -52.44 92.28
CA ALA A 23 125.32 -51.21 91.50
C ALA A 23 124.66 -51.47 90.13
N ALA A 24 124.96 -52.61 89.48
CA ALA A 24 124.32 -53.00 88.24
C ALA A 24 122.83 -53.36 88.46
N ILE A 25 122.51 -54.06 89.54
CA ILE A 25 121.12 -54.36 89.93
C ILE A 25 120.35 -53.06 90.19
N GLU A 26 120.90 -52.14 90.97
CA GLU A 26 120.27 -50.84 91.25
C GLU A 26 120.05 -50.02 89.96
N SER A 27 121.04 -50.01 89.05
CA SER A 27 120.92 -49.32 87.76
C SER A 27 119.84 -49.94 86.87
N LEU A 28 119.77 -51.28 86.79
CA LEU A 28 118.72 -51.99 86.05
C LEU A 28 117.33 -51.76 86.68
N GLN A 29 117.24 -51.69 88.00
CA GLN A 29 115.99 -51.35 88.70
C GLN A 29 115.52 -49.93 88.40
N GLN A 30 116.44 -48.96 88.34
CA GLN A 30 116.10 -47.59 87.94
C GLN A 30 115.62 -47.54 86.49
N GLN A 31 116.26 -48.26 85.58
CA GLN A 31 115.85 -48.35 84.18
C GLN A 31 114.47 -49.01 84.03
N LEU A 32 114.21 -50.10 84.77
CA LEU A 32 112.92 -50.77 84.80
C LEU A 32 111.81 -49.83 85.28
N ASN A 33 112.01 -49.15 86.42
CA ASN A 33 111.04 -48.21 86.97
C ASN A 33 110.74 -47.05 86.00
N PHE A 34 111.75 -46.56 85.30
CA PHE A 34 111.58 -45.54 84.27
C PHE A 34 110.74 -46.06 83.09
N ALA A 35 111.07 -47.24 82.57
CA ALA A 35 110.33 -47.88 81.48
C ALA A 35 108.87 -48.21 81.87
N GLU A 36 108.62 -48.64 83.11
CA GLU A 36 107.26 -48.84 83.64
C GLU A 36 106.47 -47.53 83.71
N THR A 37 107.13 -46.43 84.08
CA THR A 37 106.51 -45.11 84.11
C THR A 37 106.16 -44.63 82.70
N GLU A 38 107.08 -44.79 81.73
CA GLU A 38 106.82 -44.47 80.33
C GLU A 38 105.69 -45.32 79.74
N LEU A 39 105.67 -46.62 80.05
CA LEU A 39 104.60 -47.52 79.62
C LEU A 39 103.25 -47.10 80.21
N ASN A 40 103.19 -46.73 81.49
CA ASN A 40 101.97 -46.24 82.13
C ASN A 40 101.48 -44.94 81.49
N MET A 41 102.38 -43.99 81.21
CA MET A 41 102.03 -42.74 80.52
C MET A 41 101.51 -43.01 79.10
N SER A 42 102.16 -43.91 78.36
CA SER A 42 101.73 -44.31 77.03
C SER A 42 100.35 -44.98 77.04
N ASN A 43 100.10 -45.89 78.00
CA ASN A 43 98.79 -46.54 78.16
C ASN A 43 97.68 -45.54 78.49
N CYS A 44 97.95 -44.56 79.35
CA CYS A 44 97.01 -43.47 79.66
C CYS A 44 96.68 -42.65 78.41
N GLU A 45 97.69 -42.28 77.63
CA GLU A 45 97.49 -41.49 76.40
C GLU A 45 96.74 -42.31 75.33
N ASN A 46 97.05 -43.60 75.19
CA ASN A 46 96.36 -44.49 74.27
C ASN A 46 94.87 -44.64 74.67
N GLY A 47 94.59 -44.81 75.97
CA GLY A 47 93.22 -44.83 76.48
C GLY A 47 92.47 -43.48 76.37
N ARG A 48 93.18 -42.36 76.33
CA ARG A 48 92.61 -41.03 76.03
C ARG A 48 92.25 -40.92 74.55
N LEU A 49 93.19 -41.24 73.66
CA LEU A 49 93.01 -41.19 72.21
C LEU A 49 91.91 -42.14 71.73
N GLN A 50 91.82 -43.35 72.32
CA GLN A 50 90.78 -44.31 71.96
C GLN A 50 89.37 -43.81 72.31
N ARG A 51 89.20 -43.15 73.47
CA ARG A 51 87.93 -42.50 73.83
C ARG A 51 87.60 -41.32 72.91
N GLU A 52 88.61 -40.54 72.52
CA GLU A 52 88.43 -39.43 71.58
C GLU A 52 88.00 -39.92 70.19
N LEU A 53 88.59 -41.02 69.72
CA LEU A 53 88.21 -41.69 68.48
C LEU A 53 86.76 -42.21 68.54
N GLU A 54 86.40 -42.93 69.61
CA GLU A 54 85.04 -43.44 69.81
C GLU A 54 84.00 -42.30 69.86
N GLN A 55 84.33 -41.18 70.51
CA GLN A 55 83.47 -40.00 70.54
C GLN A 55 83.32 -39.39 69.14
N LYS A 56 84.41 -39.28 68.37
CA LYS A 56 84.37 -38.76 67.00
C LYS A 56 83.57 -39.65 66.06
N ASP A 57 83.71 -40.96 66.18
CA ASP A 57 82.91 -41.92 65.40
C ASP A 57 81.42 -41.80 65.73
N LEU A 58 81.08 -41.62 67.01
CA LEU A 58 79.70 -41.41 67.43
C LEU A 58 79.13 -40.07 66.90
N GLU A 59 79.91 -38.98 66.98
CA GLU A 59 79.54 -37.67 66.43
C GLU A 59 79.32 -37.75 64.91
N MET A 60 80.25 -38.36 64.17
CA MET A 60 80.14 -38.55 62.72
C MET A 60 78.93 -39.39 62.32
N LYS A 61 78.63 -40.45 63.09
CA LYS A 61 77.43 -41.27 62.86
C LYS A 61 76.15 -40.46 63.07
N LYS A 62 76.07 -39.67 64.14
CA LYS A 62 74.92 -38.79 64.40
C LYS A 62 74.73 -37.76 63.28
N GLN A 63 75.79 -37.07 62.86
CA GLN A 63 75.72 -36.10 61.76
C GLN A 63 75.26 -36.75 60.45
N LYS A 64 75.75 -37.96 60.15
CA LYS A 64 75.33 -38.71 58.96
C LYS A 64 73.84 -39.06 59.02
N ASP A 65 73.35 -39.50 60.18
CA ASP A 65 71.95 -39.86 60.37
C ASP A 65 71.04 -38.62 60.31
N GLU A 66 71.45 -37.48 60.88
CA GLU A 66 70.75 -36.20 60.78
C GLU A 66 70.62 -35.74 59.33
N VAL A 67 71.73 -35.67 58.58
CA VAL A 67 71.72 -35.28 57.16
C VAL A 67 70.88 -36.25 56.33
N HIS A 68 70.92 -37.55 56.63
CA HIS A 68 70.08 -38.54 55.95
C HIS A 68 68.59 -38.27 56.21
N ASN A 69 68.22 -38.04 57.46
CA ASN A 69 66.84 -37.78 57.87
C ASN A 69 66.30 -36.49 57.27
N GLU A 70 67.06 -35.40 57.31
CA GLU A 70 66.71 -34.13 56.68
C GLU A 70 66.50 -34.28 55.16
N ARG A 71 67.41 -35.00 54.49
CA ARG A 71 67.29 -35.27 53.06
C ARG A 71 66.03 -36.09 52.74
N GLN A 72 65.70 -37.09 53.55
CA GLN A 72 64.49 -37.90 53.36
C GLN A 72 63.21 -37.10 53.63
N GLN A 73 63.24 -36.21 54.62
CA GLN A 73 62.12 -35.32 54.91
C GLN A 73 61.90 -34.34 53.75
N ARG A 74 62.96 -33.67 53.30
CA ARG A 74 62.88 -32.72 52.18
C ARG A 74 62.46 -33.38 50.88
N LYS A 75 62.89 -34.62 50.63
CA LYS A 75 62.43 -35.41 49.47
C LYS A 75 60.91 -35.69 49.54
N ARG A 76 60.36 -35.93 50.73
CA ARG A 76 58.91 -36.14 50.92
C ARG A 76 58.13 -34.85 50.68
N GLU A 77 58.61 -33.73 51.22
CA GLU A 77 58.02 -32.40 51.04
C GLU A 77 57.98 -31.99 49.56
N LEU A 78 59.12 -32.07 48.86
CA LEU A 78 59.19 -31.77 47.42
C LEU A 78 58.29 -32.68 46.58
N LYS A 79 58.13 -33.95 46.97
CA LYS A 79 57.22 -34.86 46.27
C LYS A 79 55.76 -34.46 46.48
N ALA A 80 55.39 -34.02 47.67
CA ALA A 80 54.04 -33.53 47.97
C ALA A 80 53.74 -32.22 47.21
N GLU A 81 54.69 -31.28 47.19
CA GLU A 81 54.57 -30.01 46.46
C GLU A 81 54.45 -30.24 44.95
N LEU A 82 55.27 -31.13 44.37
CA LEU A 82 55.14 -31.51 42.96
C LEU A 82 53.77 -32.10 42.61
N GLU A 83 53.17 -32.86 43.53
CA GLU A 83 51.85 -33.45 43.32
C GLU A 83 50.74 -32.39 43.39
N LEU A 84 50.86 -31.40 44.28
CA LEU A 84 49.96 -30.26 44.33
C LEU A 84 50.05 -29.42 43.05
N LEU A 85 51.26 -29.06 42.63
CA LEU A 85 51.46 -28.30 41.39
C LEU A 85 50.94 -29.04 40.15
N ARG A 86 51.05 -30.38 40.11
CA ARG A 86 50.46 -31.18 39.04
C ARG A 86 48.94 -31.11 39.03
N LYS A 87 48.30 -31.18 40.20
CA LYS A 87 46.84 -31.06 40.32
C LYS A 87 46.37 -29.66 39.91
N GLU A 88 47.01 -28.62 40.42
CA GLU A 88 46.71 -27.22 40.07
C GLU A 88 46.82 -27.02 38.55
N ARG A 89 47.90 -27.50 37.92
CA ARG A 89 48.08 -27.38 36.47
C ARG A 89 47.03 -28.14 35.65
N VAL A 90 46.54 -29.29 36.15
CA VAL A 90 45.44 -30.03 35.51
C VAL A 90 44.11 -29.28 35.66
N GLU A 91 43.84 -28.74 36.84
CA GLU A 91 42.62 -27.97 37.11
C GLU A 91 42.58 -26.68 36.30
N GLU A 92 43.69 -25.95 36.23
CA GLU A 92 43.83 -24.74 35.42
C GLU A 92 43.66 -25.05 33.92
N SER A 93 44.29 -26.11 33.42
CA SER A 93 44.11 -26.54 32.03
C SER A 93 42.66 -26.95 31.73
N ALA A 94 41.99 -27.64 32.67
CA ALA A 94 40.58 -27.99 32.54
C ALA A 94 39.67 -26.76 32.55
N ALA A 95 39.95 -25.78 33.42
CA ALA A 95 39.21 -24.53 33.49
C ALA A 95 39.36 -23.73 32.18
N TYR A 96 40.59 -23.60 31.67
CA TYR A 96 40.86 -22.94 30.40
C TYR A 96 40.12 -23.61 29.24
N ASN A 97 40.17 -24.94 29.15
CA ASN A 97 39.45 -25.69 28.10
C ASN A 97 37.92 -25.49 28.19
N ARG A 98 37.35 -25.41 29.39
CA ARG A 98 35.93 -25.09 29.57
C ARG A 98 35.62 -23.69 29.06
N GLN A 99 36.42 -22.70 29.44
CA GLN A 99 36.22 -21.32 29.00
C GLN A 99 36.33 -21.18 27.46
N VAL A 100 37.31 -21.84 26.85
CA VAL A 100 37.43 -21.88 25.38
C VAL A 100 36.22 -22.57 24.73
N GLY A 101 35.71 -23.64 25.33
CA GLY A 101 34.51 -24.33 24.87
C GLY A 101 33.26 -23.45 24.94
N GLU A 102 33.06 -22.72 26.04
CA GLU A 102 31.96 -21.77 26.22
C GLU A 102 32.05 -20.63 25.22
N LEU A 103 33.22 -20.01 25.07
CA LEU A 103 33.45 -18.94 24.09
C LEU A 103 33.21 -19.42 22.65
N SER A 104 33.65 -20.63 22.31
CA SER A 104 33.42 -21.21 20.98
C SER A 104 31.94 -21.46 20.71
N LYS A 105 31.20 -21.95 21.73
CA LYS A 105 29.75 -22.14 21.64
C LYS A 105 29.03 -20.80 21.43
N THR A 106 29.33 -19.79 22.26
CA THR A 106 28.76 -18.46 22.13
C THR A 106 29.10 -17.83 20.78
N LEU A 107 30.34 -18.00 20.29
CA LEU A 107 30.73 -17.51 18.98
C LEU A 107 29.88 -18.14 17.87
N ASN A 108 29.71 -19.47 17.88
CA ASN A 108 28.90 -20.17 16.90
C ASN A 108 27.43 -19.70 16.93
N GLU A 109 26.85 -19.53 18.12
CA GLU A 109 25.49 -18.99 18.28
C GLU A 109 25.39 -17.57 17.68
N LYS A 110 26.37 -16.70 17.93
CA LYS A 110 26.40 -15.35 17.35
C LYS A 110 26.55 -15.36 15.83
N VAL A 111 27.37 -16.26 15.28
CA VAL A 111 27.52 -16.42 13.83
C VAL A 111 26.19 -16.83 13.18
N HIS A 112 25.45 -17.76 13.77
CA HIS A 112 24.13 -18.14 13.28
C HIS A 112 23.14 -16.97 13.32
N ILE A 113 23.06 -16.25 14.43
CA ILE A 113 22.19 -15.07 14.56
C ILE A 113 22.54 -14.00 13.50
N ILE A 114 23.83 -13.77 13.25
CA ILE A 114 24.27 -12.83 12.20
C ILE A 114 23.82 -13.31 10.82
N GLY A 115 23.89 -14.62 10.55
CA GLY A 115 23.36 -15.23 9.33
C GLY A 115 21.87 -14.93 9.15
N ASP A 116 21.05 -15.25 10.16
CA ASP A 116 19.60 -15.04 10.12
C ASP A 116 19.23 -13.56 9.92
N LEU A 117 19.96 -12.65 10.55
CA LEU A 117 19.76 -11.20 10.39
C LEU A 117 20.13 -10.72 8.98
N ASN A 118 21.21 -11.24 8.40
CA ASN A 118 21.60 -10.89 7.02
C ASN A 118 20.55 -11.35 6.02
N ASP A 119 20.03 -12.57 6.18
CA ASP A 119 18.94 -13.08 5.34
C ASP A 119 17.69 -12.21 5.48
N LYS A 120 17.38 -11.77 6.71
CA LYS A 120 16.25 -10.87 6.95
C LYS A 120 16.43 -9.49 6.30
N VAL A 121 17.64 -8.94 6.36
CA VAL A 121 17.98 -7.67 5.68
C VAL A 121 17.83 -7.82 4.17
N ALA A 122 18.28 -8.93 3.60
CA ALA A 122 18.12 -9.19 2.16
C ALA A 122 16.63 -9.29 1.76
N GLN A 123 15.82 -10.00 2.55
CA GLN A 123 14.38 -10.10 2.32
C GLN A 123 13.70 -8.73 2.38
N LEU A 124 13.95 -7.94 3.43
CA LEU A 124 13.37 -6.61 3.58
C LEU A 124 13.85 -5.65 2.49
N GLY A 125 15.10 -5.78 2.03
CA GLY A 125 15.62 -5.05 0.88
C GLY A 125 14.83 -5.33 -0.39
N ALA A 126 14.55 -6.61 -0.68
CA ALA A 126 13.74 -7.01 -1.83
C ALA A 126 12.28 -6.51 -1.73
N GLU A 127 11.67 -6.60 -0.54
CA GLU A 127 10.32 -6.08 -0.29
C GLU A 127 10.25 -4.56 -0.48
N LEU A 128 11.27 -3.82 -0.04
CA LEU A 128 11.37 -2.37 -0.24
C LEU A 128 11.46 -2.01 -1.72
N ASP A 129 12.24 -2.76 -2.50
CA ASP A 129 12.38 -2.51 -3.93
C ASP A 129 11.09 -2.82 -4.69
N ILE A 130 10.35 -3.87 -4.31
CA ILE A 130 9.00 -4.16 -4.83
C ILE A 130 8.06 -2.97 -4.56
N CYS A 131 8.01 -2.49 -3.32
CA CYS A 131 7.19 -1.33 -2.94
C CYS A 131 7.56 -0.07 -3.74
N ARG A 132 8.86 0.18 -3.97
CA ARG A 132 9.32 1.30 -4.79
C ARG A 132 8.86 1.19 -6.24
N CYS A 133 8.96 0.01 -6.84
CA CYS A 133 8.47 -0.24 -8.20
C CYS A 133 6.96 -0.03 -8.32
N GLN A 134 6.19 -0.51 -7.34
CA GLN A 134 4.74 -0.30 -7.27
C GLN A 134 4.38 1.18 -7.13
N LEU A 135 5.07 1.93 -6.27
CA LEU A 135 4.86 3.36 -6.09
C LEU A 135 5.13 4.13 -7.38
N ILE A 136 6.24 3.85 -8.07
CA ILE A 136 6.57 4.49 -9.34
C ILE A 136 5.49 4.20 -10.39
N THR A 137 4.98 2.96 -10.43
CA THR A 137 3.93 2.56 -11.35
C THR A 137 2.62 3.31 -11.06
N SER A 138 2.22 3.34 -9.79
CA SER A 138 1.02 4.07 -9.35
C SER A 138 1.12 5.58 -9.62
N GLN A 139 2.32 6.18 -9.44
CA GLN A 139 2.55 7.59 -9.80
C GLN A 139 2.39 7.84 -11.30
N LYS A 140 2.87 6.92 -12.16
CA LYS A 140 2.67 7.03 -13.62
C LYS A 140 1.19 6.90 -13.99
N GLU A 141 0.47 5.98 -13.37
CA GLU A 141 -0.97 5.81 -13.57
C GLU A 141 -1.76 7.05 -13.14
N ASP A 142 -1.46 7.63 -11.98
CA ASP A 142 -2.10 8.86 -11.49
C ASP A 142 -1.90 10.03 -12.46
N VAL A 143 -0.68 10.21 -12.99
CA VAL A 143 -0.40 11.23 -14.01
C VAL A 143 -1.23 11.01 -15.27
N SER A 144 -1.33 9.76 -15.75
CA SER A 144 -2.15 9.40 -16.91
C SER A 144 -3.64 9.67 -16.67
N LEU A 145 -4.16 9.29 -15.50
CA LEU A 145 -5.56 9.53 -15.12
C LEU A 145 -5.87 11.02 -15.01
N LYS A 146 -4.96 11.82 -14.45
CA LYS A 146 -5.10 13.29 -14.41
C LYS A 146 -5.15 13.88 -15.81
N ALA A 147 -4.32 13.40 -16.74
CA ALA A 147 -4.34 13.85 -18.13
C ALA A 147 -5.66 13.49 -18.83
N GLN A 148 -6.16 12.25 -18.66
CA GLN A 148 -7.45 11.83 -19.20
C GLN A 148 -8.61 12.63 -18.64
N ASN A 149 -8.62 12.90 -17.33
CA ASN A 149 -9.67 13.67 -16.68
C ASN A 149 -9.67 15.13 -17.15
N ALA A 150 -8.49 15.72 -17.33
CA ALA A 150 -8.36 17.06 -17.91
C ALA A 150 -8.91 17.11 -19.34
N GLU A 151 -8.66 16.09 -20.15
CA GLU A 151 -9.15 16.02 -21.53
C GLU A 151 -10.67 15.81 -21.60
N MET A 152 -11.22 14.89 -20.79
CA MET A 152 -12.68 14.75 -20.65
C MET A 152 -13.33 16.05 -20.18
N THR A 153 -12.70 16.77 -19.25
CA THR A 153 -13.23 18.05 -18.77
C THR A 153 -13.29 19.10 -19.89
N LYS A 154 -12.29 19.15 -20.77
CA LYS A 154 -12.33 20.04 -21.95
C LYS A 154 -13.43 19.62 -22.92
N GLU A 155 -13.57 18.33 -23.18
CA GLU A 155 -14.59 17.82 -24.10
C GLU A 155 -16.00 18.09 -23.58
N VAL A 156 -16.23 17.90 -22.28
CA VAL A 156 -17.50 18.25 -21.63
C VAL A 156 -17.79 19.74 -21.78
N LYS A 157 -16.80 20.62 -21.57
CA LYS A 157 -16.98 22.07 -21.80
C LYS A 157 -17.35 22.37 -23.25
N ARG A 158 -16.65 21.77 -24.21
CA ARG A 158 -16.93 21.91 -25.65
C ARG A 158 -18.36 21.49 -26.00
N LEU A 159 -18.79 20.34 -25.50
CA LEU A 159 -20.15 19.83 -25.73
C LEU A 159 -21.22 20.69 -25.05
N VAL A 160 -20.94 21.24 -23.87
CA VAL A 160 -21.85 22.18 -23.20
C VAL A 160 -22.00 23.47 -24.02
N GLU A 161 -20.89 24.05 -24.48
CA GLU A 161 -20.92 25.24 -25.35
C GLU A 161 -21.66 24.96 -26.66
N GLU A 162 -21.46 23.79 -27.27
CA GLU A 162 -22.17 23.36 -28.48
C GLU A 162 -23.68 23.20 -28.21
N LEU A 163 -24.05 22.58 -27.09
CA LEU A 163 -25.44 22.46 -26.67
C LEU A 163 -26.09 23.83 -26.43
N GLU A 164 -25.38 24.77 -25.81
CA GLU A 164 -25.87 26.13 -25.60
C GLU A 164 -26.08 26.87 -26.93
N ARG A 165 -25.17 26.71 -27.89
CA ARG A 165 -25.35 27.26 -29.25
C ARG A 165 -26.58 26.67 -29.94
N VAL A 166 -26.71 25.35 -29.94
CA VAL A 166 -27.87 24.67 -30.56
C VAL A 166 -29.18 25.11 -29.90
N LYS A 167 -29.21 25.26 -28.57
CA LYS A 167 -30.38 25.79 -27.85
C LYS A 167 -30.70 27.22 -28.27
N ALA A 168 -29.70 28.09 -28.38
CA ALA A 168 -29.90 29.48 -28.81
C ALA A 168 -30.45 29.55 -30.24
N ASP A 169 -29.89 28.75 -31.16
CA ASP A 169 -30.37 28.67 -32.54
C ASP A 169 -31.82 28.15 -32.60
N LEU A 170 -32.16 27.13 -31.80
CA LEU A 170 -33.51 26.60 -31.72
C LEU A 170 -34.51 27.65 -31.20
N VAL A 171 -34.15 28.41 -30.16
CA VAL A 171 -34.98 29.51 -29.64
C VAL A 171 -35.21 30.56 -30.72
N LYS A 172 -34.16 30.96 -31.44
CA LYS A 172 -34.27 31.94 -32.53
C LYS A 172 -35.21 31.46 -33.64
N VAL A 173 -35.08 30.21 -34.08
CA VAL A 173 -35.98 29.61 -35.08
C VAL A 173 -37.42 29.57 -34.56
N MET A 174 -37.63 29.21 -33.30
CA MET A 174 -38.95 29.24 -32.67
C MET A 174 -39.56 30.65 -32.65
N GLU A 175 -38.78 31.67 -32.30
CA GLU A 175 -39.23 33.07 -32.33
C GLU A 175 -39.59 33.54 -33.74
N GLU A 176 -38.78 33.21 -34.74
CA GLU A 176 -39.05 33.52 -36.15
C GLU A 176 -40.33 32.82 -36.65
N LYS A 177 -40.53 31.55 -36.28
CA LYS A 177 -41.76 30.79 -36.59
C LYS A 177 -42.97 31.36 -35.88
N GLN A 178 -42.85 31.74 -34.61
CA GLN A 178 -43.93 32.36 -33.85
C GLN A 178 -44.32 33.71 -34.45
N LYS A 179 -43.35 34.52 -34.88
CA LYS A 179 -43.60 35.78 -35.57
C LYS A 179 -44.33 35.57 -36.89
N SER A 180 -43.84 34.62 -37.70
CA SER A 180 -44.47 34.26 -38.98
C SER A 180 -45.91 33.78 -38.79
N LEU A 181 -46.17 32.99 -37.75
CA LEU A 181 -47.51 32.53 -37.37
C LEU A 181 -48.41 33.71 -36.97
N ASN A 182 -47.91 34.64 -36.16
CA ASN A 182 -48.66 35.83 -35.76
C ASN A 182 -49.02 36.72 -36.96
N GLU A 183 -48.08 36.92 -37.89
CA GLU A 183 -48.32 37.66 -39.14
C GLU A 183 -49.38 36.96 -40.02
N ALA A 184 -49.30 35.63 -40.15
CA ALA A 184 -50.31 34.86 -40.87
C ALA A 184 -51.70 34.99 -40.23
N ASN A 185 -51.79 34.91 -38.90
CA ASN A 185 -53.05 35.10 -38.17
C ASN A 185 -53.62 36.51 -38.36
N GLN A 186 -52.79 37.55 -38.34
CA GLN A 186 -53.23 38.92 -38.63
C GLN A 186 -53.77 39.07 -40.06
N ARG A 187 -53.13 38.42 -41.05
CA ARG A 187 -53.63 38.40 -42.44
C ARG A 187 -54.98 37.69 -42.55
N ILE A 188 -55.14 36.55 -41.88
CA ILE A 188 -56.41 35.82 -41.83
C ILE A 188 -57.51 36.73 -41.26
N LEU A 189 -57.28 37.35 -40.10
CA LEU A 189 -58.25 38.28 -39.48
C LEU A 189 -58.61 39.46 -40.41
N TYR A 190 -57.63 40.01 -41.12
CA TYR A 190 -57.88 41.07 -42.09
C TYR A 190 -58.77 40.59 -43.25
N ILE A 191 -58.46 39.42 -43.81
CA ILE A 191 -59.26 38.80 -44.89
C ILE A 191 -60.67 38.49 -44.41
N GLU A 192 -60.82 37.91 -43.21
CA GLU A 192 -62.13 37.62 -42.60
C GLU A 192 -62.96 38.89 -42.43
N LYS A 193 -62.35 39.99 -41.94
CA LYS A 193 -63.01 41.28 -41.81
C LYS A 193 -63.42 41.86 -43.17
N SER A 194 -62.51 41.87 -44.14
CA SER A 194 -62.81 42.36 -45.50
C SER A 194 -63.92 41.54 -46.15
N LYS A 195 -63.89 40.21 -46.03
CA LYS A 195 -64.96 39.33 -46.52
C LYS A 195 -66.28 39.60 -45.80
N ALA A 196 -66.27 39.81 -44.48
CA ALA A 196 -67.47 40.16 -43.74
C ALA A 196 -68.08 41.52 -44.18
N GLU A 197 -67.23 42.52 -44.45
CA GLU A 197 -67.65 43.81 -45.01
C GLU A 197 -68.23 43.67 -46.43
N GLU A 198 -67.61 42.87 -47.28
CA GLU A 198 -68.12 42.55 -48.62
C GLU A 198 -69.47 41.82 -48.56
N LEU A 199 -69.60 40.83 -47.68
CA LEU A 199 -70.84 40.08 -47.45
C LEU A 199 -71.95 41.00 -46.93
N LYS A 200 -71.61 41.98 -46.09
CA LYS A 200 -72.55 43.02 -45.62
C LYS A 200 -73.02 43.89 -46.78
N LYS A 201 -72.13 44.37 -47.65
CA LYS A 201 -72.52 45.14 -48.85
C LYS A 201 -73.45 44.35 -49.76
N LEU A 202 -73.12 43.08 -50.04
CA LEU A 202 -73.96 42.19 -50.84
C LEU A 202 -75.34 41.97 -50.19
N LEU A 203 -75.42 41.88 -48.86
CA LEU A 203 -76.69 41.81 -48.14
C LEU A 203 -77.51 43.09 -48.25
N ASP A 204 -76.88 44.26 -48.11
CA ASP A 204 -77.54 45.57 -48.29
C ASP A 204 -78.03 45.76 -49.74
N GLU A 205 -77.21 45.36 -50.74
CA GLU A 205 -77.59 45.32 -52.16
C GLU A 205 -78.75 44.35 -52.43
N LYS A 206 -78.74 43.17 -51.81
CA LYS A 206 -79.85 42.22 -51.91
C LYS A 206 -81.15 42.80 -51.34
N GLU A 207 -81.09 43.50 -50.20
CA GLU A 207 -82.27 44.09 -49.59
C GLU A 207 -82.80 45.29 -50.40
N THR A 208 -81.92 46.13 -50.95
CA THR A 208 -82.31 47.21 -51.87
C THR A 208 -82.91 46.67 -53.17
N ASN A 209 -82.31 45.64 -53.79
CA ASN A 209 -82.88 44.96 -54.95
C ASN A 209 -84.27 44.36 -54.65
N LYS A 210 -84.45 43.79 -53.46
CA LYS A 210 -85.75 43.28 -53.00
C LYS A 210 -86.78 44.39 -52.84
N GLN A 211 -86.39 45.56 -52.31
CA GLN A 211 -87.24 46.75 -52.24
C GLN A 211 -87.62 47.25 -53.62
N GLN A 212 -86.66 47.34 -54.56
CA GLN A 212 -86.91 47.72 -55.96
C GLN A 212 -87.84 46.73 -56.67
N CYS A 213 -87.64 45.42 -56.49
CA CYS A 213 -88.55 44.39 -57.01
C CYS A 213 -89.96 44.56 -56.45
N ASN A 214 -90.11 44.89 -55.17
CA ASN A 214 -91.42 45.17 -54.58
C ASN A 214 -92.06 46.44 -55.17
N GLN A 215 -91.30 47.52 -55.37
CA GLN A 215 -91.79 48.74 -56.04
C GLN A 215 -92.24 48.45 -57.48
N LEU A 216 -91.42 47.72 -58.25
CA LEU A 216 -91.80 47.27 -59.59
C LEU A 216 -93.06 46.42 -59.56
N ARG A 217 -93.23 45.54 -58.56
CA ARG A 217 -94.44 44.73 -58.40
C ARG A 217 -95.69 45.59 -58.09
N ILE A 218 -95.54 46.67 -57.33
CA ILE A 218 -96.61 47.65 -57.07
C ILE A 218 -96.95 48.42 -58.35
N LEU A 219 -95.94 48.98 -59.03
CA LEU A 219 -96.12 49.68 -60.31
C LEU A 219 -96.74 48.78 -61.36
N ASN A 220 -96.35 47.50 -61.42
CA ASN A 220 -96.93 46.55 -62.36
C ASN A 220 -98.40 46.24 -62.01
N ARG A 221 -98.76 46.16 -60.72
CA ARG A 221 -100.18 46.10 -60.30
C ARG A 221 -100.95 47.37 -60.64
N GLU A 222 -100.34 48.54 -60.52
CA GLU A 222 -100.96 49.81 -60.92
C GLU A 222 -101.13 49.91 -62.44
N LEU A 223 -100.13 49.46 -63.21
CA LEU A 223 -100.22 49.35 -64.66
C LEU A 223 -101.29 48.34 -65.07
N GLU A 224 -101.32 47.15 -64.46
CA GLU A 224 -102.39 46.17 -64.66
C GLU A 224 -103.76 46.76 -64.30
N ALA A 225 -103.86 47.49 -63.18
CA ALA A 225 -105.09 48.17 -62.79
C ALA A 225 -105.48 49.23 -63.84
N GLN A 226 -104.56 50.09 -64.27
CA GLN A 226 -104.80 51.08 -65.32
C GLN A 226 -105.18 50.44 -66.65
N PHE A 227 -104.53 49.34 -67.02
CA PHE A 227 -104.83 48.56 -68.22
C PHE A 227 -106.23 47.96 -68.14
N ASN A 228 -106.61 47.43 -66.97
CA ASN A 228 -107.96 46.93 -66.70
C ASN A 228 -108.99 48.06 -66.74
N THR A 229 -108.71 49.23 -66.16
CA THR A 229 -109.61 50.40 -66.24
C THR A 229 -109.76 50.88 -67.68
N GLN A 230 -108.68 50.88 -68.48
CA GLN A 230 -108.72 51.19 -69.90
C GLN A 230 -109.50 50.14 -70.69
N MET A 231 -109.34 48.85 -70.38
CA MET A 231 -110.11 47.77 -70.98
C MET A 231 -111.59 47.83 -70.59
N ASP A 232 -111.92 48.26 -69.37
CA ASP A 232 -113.28 48.52 -68.93
C ASP A 232 -113.86 49.77 -69.60
N LEU A 233 -113.05 50.81 -69.83
CA LEU A 233 -113.43 52.00 -70.59
C LEU A 233 -113.66 51.66 -72.07
N ILE A 234 -112.79 50.85 -72.68
CA ILE A 234 -112.95 50.30 -74.02
C ILE A 234 -114.19 49.40 -74.06
N GLY A 235 -114.42 48.58 -73.04
CA GLY A 235 -115.62 47.78 -72.89
C GLY A 235 -116.89 48.62 -72.76
N ALA A 236 -116.83 49.74 -72.02
CA ALA A 236 -117.93 50.69 -71.86
C ALA A 236 -118.18 51.51 -73.13
N LEU A 237 -117.13 51.91 -73.85
CA LEU A 237 -117.22 52.56 -75.16
C LEU A 237 -117.76 51.60 -76.20
N LYS A 238 -117.34 50.33 -76.20
CA LYS A 238 -117.90 49.28 -77.05
C LYS A 238 -119.38 49.04 -76.74
N ARG A 239 -119.78 49.04 -75.45
CA ARG A 239 -121.19 48.98 -75.03
C ARG A 239 -122.00 50.23 -75.44
N LYS A 240 -121.42 51.43 -75.39
CA LYS A 240 -122.06 52.68 -75.87
C LYS A 240 -122.16 52.73 -77.40
N LEU A 241 -121.16 52.23 -78.12
CA LEU A 241 -121.15 52.14 -79.58
C LEU A 241 -122.16 51.10 -80.08
N LEU A 242 -122.29 49.98 -79.36
CA LEU A 242 -123.31 48.94 -79.62
C LEU A 242 -124.74 49.39 -79.29
N ALA A 243 -124.94 50.37 -78.42
CA ALA A 243 -126.26 50.87 -78.06
C ALA A 243 -126.84 51.91 -79.05
N GLN A 244 -126.05 52.43 -79.98
CA GLN A 244 -126.51 53.47 -80.92
C GLN A 244 -126.94 52.95 -82.30
N HIS A 245 -126.72 51.69 -82.68
CA HIS A 245 -127.16 51.15 -83.97
C HIS A 245 -127.78 49.74 -83.86
N CYS A 246 -129.10 49.70 -84.12
CA CYS A 246 -129.89 48.62 -84.76
C CYS A 246 -130.22 47.31 -84.01
N GLU A 247 -131.52 46.97 -83.92
CA GLU A 247 -131.98 45.71 -84.55
C GLU A 247 -131.93 45.91 -86.09
N PRO A 248 -131.75 44.89 -86.95
CA PRO A 248 -131.64 43.45 -86.74
C PRO A 248 -130.37 42.81 -87.39
N GLY A 249 -130.09 41.52 -87.13
CA GLY A 249 -129.35 40.67 -88.09
C GLY A 249 -128.01 40.04 -87.65
N LYS A 250 -127.99 38.69 -87.76
CA LYS A 250 -126.87 37.69 -87.84
C LYS A 250 -125.63 38.14 -88.66
N PRO A 251 -124.50 37.35 -88.77
CA PRO A 251 -123.92 36.23 -88.01
C PRO A 251 -122.36 36.27 -87.80
N ALA A 252 -121.87 35.29 -87.00
CA ALA A 252 -120.63 34.49 -87.08
C ALA A 252 -119.42 34.91 -87.92
N TRP A 253 -118.24 35.07 -87.29
CA TRP A 253 -116.85 34.81 -87.77
C TRP A 253 -115.83 35.63 -86.97
N ALA A 254 -114.54 35.31 -86.80
CA ALA A 254 -113.73 34.11 -86.81
C ALA A 254 -112.30 34.59 -86.42
N THR A 255 -111.50 33.70 -85.80
CA THR A 255 -110.04 33.50 -86.00
C THR A 255 -109.09 34.70 -86.17
N ALA A 256 -108.02 34.74 -85.35
CA ALA A 256 -106.65 34.40 -85.79
C ALA A 256 -105.62 34.81 -84.71
N THR A 257 -104.83 33.89 -84.14
CA THR A 257 -103.55 33.34 -84.63
C THR A 257 -102.36 34.26 -84.36
N ALA A 258 -101.35 33.75 -83.63
CA ALA A 258 -99.90 34.04 -83.72
C ALA A 258 -99.25 33.82 -82.33
N THR A 259 -98.67 32.67 -81.99
CA THR A 259 -97.40 32.03 -82.45
C THR A 259 -96.25 32.23 -81.47
N ARG A 260 -95.57 31.10 -81.19
CA ARG A 260 -94.12 30.95 -80.92
C ARG A 260 -93.64 31.49 -79.56
N SER A 261 -92.69 30.87 -78.86
CA SER A 261 -91.58 30.03 -79.31
C SER A 261 -91.04 29.22 -78.12
N CYS A 262 -90.58 28.01 -78.43
CA CYS A 262 -89.43 27.24 -77.91
C CYS A 262 -88.74 27.78 -76.64
N GLY A 263 -88.40 26.98 -75.63
CA GLY A 263 -87.98 25.58 -75.69
C GLY A 263 -86.64 25.44 -74.97
N SER A 264 -86.47 24.26 -74.36
CA SER A 264 -85.20 23.57 -74.10
C SER A 264 -84.26 24.14 -73.02
N GLN A 265 -84.00 23.34 -71.97
CA GLN A 265 -82.86 22.42 -71.80
C GLN A 265 -81.54 23.16 -71.53
N SER A 266 -80.85 22.79 -70.45
CA SER A 266 -79.52 22.16 -70.48
C SER A 266 -78.99 22.01 -69.05
N THR A 267 -78.82 20.78 -68.55
CA THR A 267 -77.54 20.04 -68.40
C THR A 267 -76.68 20.59 -67.25
N GLU A 268 -76.54 19.87 -66.14
CA GLU A 268 -75.64 18.70 -65.92
C GLU A 268 -74.19 19.10 -65.61
N ASP A 269 -73.51 18.12 -65.01
CA ASP A 269 -72.10 18.00 -64.62
C ASP A 269 -71.72 18.54 -63.23
N GLU A 270 -71.58 17.72 -62.18
CA GLU A 270 -70.69 16.56 -61.92
C GLU A 270 -69.20 16.91 -61.77
N GLN A 271 -68.66 16.53 -60.59
CA GLN A 271 -67.34 15.90 -60.31
C GLN A 271 -67.08 16.07 -58.79
N TYR A 272 -67.31 15.10 -57.91
CA TYR A 272 -66.55 13.87 -57.62
C TYR A 272 -65.02 14.06 -57.45
N HIS A 273 -64.54 13.89 -56.20
CA HIS A 273 -63.42 13.09 -55.68
C HIS A 273 -63.34 13.40 -54.15
N SER A 274 -63.76 12.53 -53.22
CA SER A 274 -63.25 11.21 -52.80
C SER A 274 -61.85 11.28 -52.14
N GLU A 275 -61.84 10.89 -50.86
CA GLU A 275 -60.77 10.20 -50.08
C GLU A 275 -59.46 10.98 -49.82
N GLY A 276 -58.83 10.97 -48.64
CA GLY A 276 -58.64 9.88 -47.68
C GLY A 276 -57.20 9.35 -47.81
N SER A 277 -56.41 9.41 -46.72
CA SER A 277 -55.19 8.64 -46.34
C SER A 277 -54.25 9.60 -45.59
N GLU A 278 -53.97 9.49 -44.29
CA GLU A 278 -53.41 8.37 -43.49
C GLU A 278 -52.04 7.85 -43.97
N GLU A 279 -51.08 7.94 -43.03
CA GLU A 279 -49.91 7.10 -42.77
C GLU A 279 -48.61 7.13 -43.61
N GLY A 280 -47.50 6.93 -42.89
CA GLY A 280 -46.23 6.38 -43.38
C GLY A 280 -45.02 7.30 -43.19
N LEU A 281 -44.36 7.31 -42.03
CA LEU A 281 -43.17 6.48 -41.72
C LEU A 281 -42.07 6.49 -42.79
N GLY A 282 -40.98 7.19 -42.43
CA GLY A 282 -39.64 7.16 -43.03
C GLY A 282 -38.71 7.92 -42.10
#